data_AF-A0A7C6U830-F1
#
_entry.id   AF-A0A7C6U830-F1
#
_cell.length_a   1.000
_cell.length_b   1.000
_cell.length_c   1.000
_cell.angle_alpha   90.00
_cell.angle_beta   90.00
_cell.angle_gamma   90.00
#
_symmetry.space_group_name_H-M   'P 1'
#
loop_
_entity.id
_entity.type
_entity.pdbx_description
1 polymer ?
#
loop_
_entity_poly.entity_id
_entity_poly.type
_entity_poly.pdbx_seq_one_letter_code
_entity_poly.pdbx_strand_id
1 'polypeptide(L)'
;GGGEPDLEPWLEEDELTGDDGEPEPALRTRRHNGRCVFFNDPGFPAGSGCALHHMAGRTGRTLVEAKPDVCWQLPIRRTQEWETRADEVEVLHTRIGEYDRRGWGPGGLDLDWYCTGSPEAHVGAEPVYVSLRDELIALLGAEAYEVLAAACRRREQLGIVAVHPATERA
;
A
#
# COMPACT_ATOMS: atom_id res chain seq x y z
N GLY A 1 36.34 17.59 7.00
CA GLY A 1 35.35 17.79 5.93
C GLY A 1 34.43 16.60 5.98
N GLY A 2 33.18 16.80 6.39
CA GLY A 2 32.18 15.75 6.39
C GLY A 2 31.82 15.45 4.94
N GLY A 3 32.17 14.26 4.46
CA GLY A 3 31.61 13.76 3.20
C GLY A 3 30.15 13.39 3.43
N GLU A 4 29.29 13.69 2.47
CA GLU A 4 27.93 13.15 2.41
C GLU A 4 27.95 11.64 2.68
N PRO A 5 26.97 11.09 3.42
CA PRO A 5 26.84 9.65 3.56
C PRO A 5 26.77 9.02 2.17
N ASP A 6 27.51 7.94 1.96
CA ASP A 6 27.53 7.22 0.69
C ASP A 6 26.15 6.57 0.49
N LEU A 7 25.23 7.30 -0.14
CA LEU A 7 23.87 6.85 -0.38
C LEU A 7 23.90 5.66 -1.36
N GLU A 8 23.02 4.69 -1.11
CA GLU A 8 22.83 3.59 -2.04
C GLU A 8 22.54 4.11 -3.45
N PRO A 9 23.03 3.45 -4.52
CA PRO A 9 22.95 3.97 -5.88
C PRO A 9 21.52 4.07 -6.44
N TRP A 10 20.52 3.53 -5.73
CA TRP A 10 19.10 3.65 -6.04
C TRP A 10 18.35 4.66 -5.17
N LEU A 11 19.03 5.39 -4.28
CA LEU A 11 18.45 6.43 -3.43
C LEU A 11 18.91 7.83 -3.85
N GLU A 12 18.00 8.79 -3.75
CA GLU A 12 18.28 10.23 -3.87
C GLU A 12 17.59 10.97 -2.72
N GLU A 13 18.17 12.11 -2.35
CA GLU A 13 17.54 13.03 -1.39
C GLU A 13 16.26 13.62 -1.96
N ASP A 14 15.30 13.85 -1.08
CA ASP A 14 14.01 14.48 -1.34
C ASP A 14 13.59 15.31 -0.13
N GLU A 15 12.44 15.97 -0.23
CA GLU A 15 11.83 16.67 0.89
C GLU A 15 10.38 16.19 1.04
N LEU A 16 9.96 15.91 2.28
CA LEU A 16 8.57 15.65 2.64
C LEU A 16 8.05 16.76 3.53
N THR A 17 6.76 17.08 3.45
CA THR A 17 6.13 18.01 4.38
C THR A 17 5.96 17.32 5.73
N GLY A 18 6.64 17.83 6.76
CA GLY A 18 6.52 17.38 8.15
C GLY A 18 5.17 17.72 8.76
N ASP A 19 4.94 17.22 9.97
CA ASP A 19 3.67 17.40 10.71
C ASP A 19 3.38 18.87 11.05
N ASP A 20 4.42 19.71 11.11
CA ASP A 20 4.33 21.16 11.31
C ASP A 20 4.12 21.96 10.02
N GLY A 21 4.09 21.28 8.86
CA GLY A 21 3.94 21.88 7.55
C GLY A 21 5.26 22.33 6.91
N GLU A 22 6.40 22.15 7.57
CA GLU A 22 7.71 22.53 7.05
C GLU A 22 8.36 21.39 6.27
N PRO A 23 9.20 21.68 5.26
CA PRO A 23 9.92 20.65 4.52
C PRO A 23 10.99 19.98 5.40
N GLU A 24 10.94 18.66 5.47
CA GLU A 24 11.91 17.83 6.17
C GLU A 24 12.72 16.98 5.18
N PRO A 25 14.03 16.78 5.39
CA PRO A 25 14.85 15.91 4.55
C PRO A 25 14.32 14.48 4.55
N ALA A 26 14.17 13.93 3.35
CA ALA A 26 13.72 12.57 3.12
C ALA A 26 14.61 11.86 2.09
N LEU A 27 14.46 10.55 1.99
CA LEU A 27 15.06 9.75 0.93
C LEU A 27 13.95 9.14 0.08
N ARG A 28 14.14 9.17 -1.24
CA ARG A 28 13.29 8.44 -2.16
C ARG A 28 14.09 7.55 -3.08
N THR A 29 13.38 6.60 -3.70
CA THR A 29 13.96 5.81 -4.78
C THR A 29 14.18 6.70 -6.01
N ARG A 30 15.36 6.60 -6.62
CA ARG A 30 15.71 7.31 -7.86
C ARG A 30 14.72 7.05 -8.96
N ARG A 31 14.56 8.04 -9.84
CA ARG A 31 13.76 7.91 -11.06
C ARG A 31 14.64 7.71 -12.28
N HIS A 32 14.28 6.75 -13.12
CA HIS A 32 14.84 6.54 -14.45
C HIS A 32 13.71 6.60 -15.48
N ASN A 33 13.86 7.39 -16.53
CA ASN A 33 12.83 7.62 -17.55
C ASN A 33 11.44 8.01 -16.98
N GLY A 34 11.44 8.84 -15.93
CA GLY A 34 10.21 9.35 -15.29
C GLY A 34 9.49 8.35 -14.38
N ARG A 35 10.09 7.19 -14.09
CA ARG A 35 9.51 6.13 -13.25
C ARG A 35 10.54 5.59 -12.25
N CYS A 36 10.09 4.86 -11.23
CA CYS A 36 10.97 4.25 -10.23
C CYS A 36 12.07 3.41 -10.89
N VAL A 37 13.32 3.50 -10.41
CA VAL A 37 14.46 2.73 -10.95
C VAL A 37 14.27 1.21 -10.92
N PHE A 38 13.37 0.71 -10.07
CA PHE A 38 12.99 -0.70 -10.01
C PHE A 38 11.83 -1.07 -10.95
N PHE A 39 11.39 -0.19 -11.84
CA PHE A 39 10.36 -0.51 -12.83
C PHE A 39 10.97 -1.13 -14.08
N ASN A 40 10.58 -2.38 -14.36
CA ASN A 40 10.90 -3.04 -15.63
C ASN A 40 9.92 -2.59 -16.71
N ASP A 41 10.44 -2.04 -17.81
CA ASP A 41 9.62 -1.61 -18.94
C ASP A 41 8.91 -2.78 -19.67
N PRO A 42 7.82 -2.50 -20.42
CA PRO A 42 7.23 -3.48 -21.32
C PRO A 42 8.28 -4.14 -22.22
N GLY A 43 8.26 -5.47 -22.30
CA GLY A 43 9.24 -6.26 -23.06
C GLY A 43 10.54 -6.58 -22.30
N PHE A 44 10.70 -6.15 -21.04
CA PHE A 44 11.84 -6.56 -20.22
C PHE A 44 11.87 -8.09 -20.05
N PRO A 45 13.03 -8.77 -20.24
CA PRO A 45 13.09 -10.24 -20.25
C PRO A 45 12.55 -10.93 -18.99
N ALA A 46 12.65 -10.26 -17.83
CA ALA A 46 12.14 -10.78 -16.56
C ALA A 46 10.68 -10.42 -16.26
N GLY A 47 9.96 -9.84 -17.23
CA GLY A 47 8.59 -9.33 -17.07
C GLY A 47 8.54 -7.84 -16.73
N SER A 48 7.48 -7.17 -17.21
CA SER A 48 7.23 -5.75 -16.92
C SER A 48 6.68 -5.52 -15.51
N GLY A 49 6.91 -4.34 -14.94
CA GLY A 49 6.44 -3.97 -13.60
C GLY A 49 7.57 -3.96 -12.56
N CYS A 50 7.21 -4.02 -11.27
CA CYS A 50 8.18 -3.87 -10.19
C CYS A 50 9.18 -5.05 -10.13
N ALA A 51 10.47 -4.78 -10.31
CA ALA A 51 11.55 -5.76 -10.25
C ALA A 51 11.60 -6.49 -8.89
N LEU A 52 11.27 -5.80 -7.79
CA LEU A 52 11.21 -6.38 -6.45
C LEU A 52 10.05 -7.37 -6.31
N HIS A 53 8.91 -7.11 -6.95
CA HIS A 53 7.78 -8.04 -6.99
C HIS A 53 8.16 -9.32 -7.75
N HIS A 54 8.80 -9.16 -8.93
CA HIS A 54 9.30 -10.30 -9.70
C HIS A 54 10.37 -11.10 -8.94
N MET A 55 11.25 -10.42 -8.22
CA MET A 55 12.26 -11.05 -7.37
C MET A 55 11.62 -11.84 -6.23
N ALA A 56 10.62 -11.28 -5.56
CA ALA A 56 9.87 -11.94 -4.49
C ALA A 56 9.28 -13.27 -4.97
N GLY A 57 8.56 -13.24 -6.10
CA GLY A 57 7.98 -14.44 -6.72
C GLY A 57 9.02 -15.50 -7.09
N ARG A 58 10.16 -15.10 -7.67
CA ARG A 58 11.25 -16.04 -8.02
C ARG A 58 11.96 -16.65 -6.82
N THR A 59 12.03 -15.91 -5.71
CA THR A 59 12.75 -16.33 -4.50
C THR A 59 11.85 -16.94 -3.44
N GLY A 60 10.54 -16.99 -3.68
CA GLY A 60 9.55 -17.48 -2.72
C GLY A 60 9.42 -16.57 -1.48
N ARG A 61 9.80 -15.29 -1.59
CA ARG A 61 9.64 -14.30 -0.53
C ARG A 61 8.30 -13.61 -0.63
N THR A 62 7.76 -13.17 0.50
CA THR A 62 6.56 -12.35 0.54
C THR A 62 6.86 -10.95 0.00
N LEU A 63 5.82 -10.21 -0.41
CA LEU A 63 5.97 -8.81 -0.83
C LEU A 63 6.38 -7.91 0.33
N VAL A 64 5.89 -8.21 1.54
CA VAL A 64 6.24 -7.50 2.78
C VAL A 64 7.75 -7.55 3.05
N GLU A 65 8.38 -8.70 2.83
CA GLU A 65 9.82 -8.88 3.03
C GLU A 65 10.66 -8.28 1.90
N ALA A 66 10.12 -8.24 0.68
CA ALA A 66 10.89 -7.92 -0.53
C ALA A 66 10.79 -6.45 -0.97
N LYS A 67 9.77 -5.72 -0.53
CA LYS A 67 9.48 -4.36 -0.99
C LYS A 67 9.52 -3.36 0.18
N PRO A 68 9.82 -2.08 -0.09
CA PRO A 68 9.55 -1.00 0.85
C PRO A 68 8.06 -0.96 1.23
N ASP A 69 7.78 -0.49 2.44
CA ASP A 69 6.47 -0.49 3.07
C ASP A 69 5.40 0.24 2.23
N VAL A 70 5.70 1.44 1.75
CA VAL A 70 4.83 2.21 0.86
C VAL A 70 4.47 1.45 -0.42
N CYS A 71 5.32 0.53 -0.89
CA CYS A 71 5.13 -0.20 -2.14
C CYS A 71 4.31 -1.49 -1.99
N TRP A 72 4.37 -2.18 -0.85
CA TRP A 72 3.55 -3.38 -0.62
C TRP A 72 2.22 -3.06 0.05
N GLN A 73 2.13 -1.94 0.77
CA GLN A 73 0.88 -1.56 1.44
C GLN A 73 -0.24 -1.29 0.43
N LEU A 74 0.04 -0.76 -0.76
CA LEU A 74 -0.99 -0.54 -1.77
C LEU A 74 -1.57 -1.89 -2.27
N PRO A 75 -2.90 -2.06 -2.31
CA PRO A 75 -3.93 -1.01 -2.24
C PRO A 75 -4.59 -0.79 -0.87
N ILE A 76 -4.00 -1.31 0.20
CA ILE A 76 -4.52 -1.24 1.57
C ILE A 76 -4.16 0.11 2.19
N ARG A 77 -5.19 0.89 2.56
CA ARG A 77 -5.05 2.13 3.31
C ARG A 77 -5.18 1.86 4.80
N ARG A 78 -4.13 2.17 5.56
CA ARG A 78 -4.17 2.22 7.02
C ARG A 78 -4.27 3.67 7.49
N THR A 79 -5.25 3.96 8.34
CA THR A 79 -5.28 5.21 9.11
C THR A 79 -5.25 4.91 10.59
N GLN A 80 -4.68 5.82 11.37
CA GLN A 80 -4.53 5.70 12.81
C GLN A 80 -4.91 7.03 13.45
N GLU A 81 -5.86 6.99 14.36
CA GLU A 81 -6.42 8.18 15.03
C GLU A 81 -6.50 7.91 16.53
N TRP A 82 -5.98 8.81 17.36
CA TRP A 82 -6.14 8.73 18.81
C TRP A 82 -7.48 9.33 19.23
N GLU A 83 -8.20 8.62 20.10
CA GLU A 83 -9.41 9.09 20.79
C GLU A 83 -9.13 9.16 22.29
N THR A 84 -9.26 10.35 22.90
CA THR A 84 -9.28 10.50 24.35
C THR A 84 -10.71 10.34 24.86
N ARG A 85 -10.96 9.29 25.64
CA ARG A 85 -12.28 9.00 26.21
C ARG A 85 -12.59 9.88 27.42
N ALA A 86 -13.85 9.86 27.85
CA ALA A 86 -14.32 10.62 29.01
C ALA A 86 -13.67 10.21 30.34
N ASP A 87 -13.08 9.00 30.41
CA ASP A 87 -12.28 8.50 31.52
C ASP A 87 -10.78 8.78 31.34
N GLU A 88 -10.41 9.71 30.45
CA GLU A 88 -9.04 10.14 30.13
C GLU A 88 -8.15 9.05 29.51
N VAL A 89 -8.71 7.89 29.18
CA VAL A 89 -7.98 6.81 28.50
C VAL A 89 -7.83 7.16 27.02
N GLU A 90 -6.60 7.16 26.53
CA GLU A 90 -6.30 7.29 25.10
C GLU A 90 -6.38 5.94 24.39
N VAL A 91 -7.11 5.90 23.28
CA VAL A 91 -7.29 4.70 22.45
C VAL A 91 -6.85 5.00 21.03
N LEU A 92 -5.97 4.16 20.49
CA LEU A 92 -5.57 4.23 19.08
C LEU A 92 -6.53 3.44 18.21
N HIS A 93 -7.28 4.14 17.37
CA HIS A 93 -8.15 3.54 16.36
C HIS A 93 -7.37 3.29 15.09
N THR A 94 -7.10 2.03 14.78
CA THR A 94 -6.54 1.61 13.48
C THR A 94 -7.67 1.22 12.55
N ARG A 95 -7.73 1.84 11.37
CA ARG A 95 -8.71 1.54 10.32
C ARG A 95 -8.01 1.06 9.07
N ILE A 96 -8.52 -0.02 8.50
CA ILE A 96 -8.08 -0.56 7.21
C ILE A 96 -9.17 -0.33 6.18
N GLY A 97 -8.78 0.20 5.02
CA GLY A 97 -9.67 0.46 3.89
C GLY A 97 -8.91 0.40 2.56
N GLU A 98 -9.56 0.91 1.52
CA GLU A 98 -9.00 1.01 0.18
C GLU A 98 -8.23 2.33 -0.01
N TYR A 99 -7.06 2.28 -0.66
CA TYR A 99 -6.37 3.47 -1.17
C TYR A 99 -7.01 3.92 -2.49
N ASP A 100 -8.10 4.67 -2.38
CA ASP A 100 -8.67 5.39 -3.53
C ASP A 100 -7.94 6.73 -3.80
N ARG A 101 -8.31 7.44 -4.88
CA ARG A 101 -7.68 8.72 -5.28
C ARG A 101 -7.75 9.79 -4.18
N ARG A 102 -8.76 9.76 -3.31
CA ARG A 102 -8.92 10.72 -2.20
C ARG A 102 -7.95 10.46 -1.06
N GLY A 103 -7.46 9.22 -0.94
CA GLY A 103 -6.45 8.82 0.02
C GLY A 103 -5.08 9.51 -0.18
N TRP A 104 -4.85 10.13 -1.33
CA TRP A 104 -3.58 10.77 -1.72
C TRP A 104 -3.55 12.29 -1.50
N GLY A 105 -4.61 12.87 -0.94
CA GLY A 105 -4.70 14.32 -0.77
C GLY A 105 -4.63 15.07 -2.12
N PRO A 106 -4.02 16.28 -2.17
CA PRO A 106 -3.89 17.05 -3.41
C PRO A 106 -3.15 16.29 -4.53
N GLY A 107 -2.12 15.51 -4.17
CA GLY A 107 -1.31 14.77 -5.14
C GLY A 107 -2.07 13.64 -5.85
N GLY A 108 -3.22 13.21 -5.32
CA GLY A 108 -4.07 12.22 -5.98
C GLY A 108 -4.54 12.66 -7.36
N LEU A 109 -4.66 13.97 -7.60
CA LEU A 109 -5.10 14.53 -8.89
C LEU A 109 -4.09 14.31 -10.02
N ASP A 110 -2.83 14.03 -9.72
CA ASP A 110 -1.76 13.81 -10.70
C ASP A 110 -1.38 12.32 -10.83
N LEU A 111 -2.08 11.43 -10.12
CA LEU A 111 -1.86 9.98 -10.14
C LEU A 111 -2.74 9.30 -11.18
N ASP A 112 -2.46 9.53 -12.46
CA ASP A 112 -3.20 8.92 -13.57
C ASP A 112 -2.95 7.41 -13.72
N TRP A 113 -1.85 6.93 -13.13
CA TRP A 113 -1.40 5.54 -13.21
C TRP A 113 -1.95 4.64 -12.08
N TYR A 114 -2.66 5.20 -11.10
CA TYR A 114 -3.13 4.45 -9.93
C TYR A 114 -4.56 4.83 -9.52
N CYS A 115 -5.48 3.88 -9.60
CA CYS A 115 -6.81 3.98 -8.98
C CYS A 115 -7.42 2.59 -8.80
N THR A 116 -7.55 2.12 -7.55
CA THR A 116 -8.34 0.92 -7.25
C THR A 116 -9.84 1.15 -7.39
N GLY A 117 -10.26 2.40 -7.56
CA GLY A 117 -11.64 2.75 -7.91
C GLY A 117 -12.05 2.41 -9.34
N SER A 118 -11.20 1.73 -10.13
CA SER A 118 -11.57 1.17 -11.44
C SER A 118 -12.18 -0.23 -11.27
N PRO A 119 -13.26 -0.56 -12.00
CA PRO A 119 -13.81 -1.93 -12.06
C PRO A 119 -12.77 -3.00 -12.37
N GLU A 120 -11.76 -2.66 -13.18
CA GLU A 120 -10.66 -3.55 -13.58
C GLU A 120 -9.80 -4.01 -12.39
N ALA A 121 -9.82 -3.26 -11.28
CA ALA A 121 -9.13 -3.64 -10.04
C ALA A 121 -9.89 -4.68 -9.21
N HIS A 122 -11.15 -4.99 -9.57
CA HIS A 122 -12.03 -5.88 -8.79
C HIS A 122 -12.33 -7.20 -9.50
N VAL A 123 -11.38 -7.71 -10.28
CA VAL A 123 -11.49 -8.97 -11.04
C VAL A 123 -10.75 -10.15 -10.39
N GLY A 124 -10.26 -9.98 -9.15
CA GLY A 124 -9.50 -10.99 -8.43
C GLY A 124 -10.28 -12.29 -8.21
N ALA A 125 -9.60 -13.43 -8.35
CA ALA A 125 -10.19 -14.75 -8.14
C ALA A 125 -10.40 -15.09 -6.65
N GLU A 126 -9.56 -14.51 -5.79
CA GLU A 126 -9.62 -14.67 -4.34
C GLU A 126 -10.05 -13.36 -3.67
N PRO A 127 -10.82 -13.42 -2.58
CA PRO A 127 -11.12 -12.26 -1.75
C PRO A 127 -9.84 -11.61 -1.23
N VAL A 128 -9.83 -10.27 -1.16
CA VAL A 128 -8.66 -9.48 -0.76
C VAL A 128 -8.08 -9.90 0.59
N TYR A 129 -8.91 -10.25 1.57
CA TYR A 129 -8.42 -10.65 2.89
C TYR A 129 -7.66 -11.99 2.87
N VAL A 130 -7.88 -12.82 1.84
CA VAL A 130 -7.15 -14.07 1.62
C VAL A 130 -5.89 -13.79 0.82
N SER A 131 -6.03 -13.10 -0.33
CA SER A 131 -4.91 -12.87 -1.24
C SER A 131 -3.84 -11.93 -0.66
N LEU A 132 -4.21 -11.01 0.24
CA LEU A 132 -3.32 -10.05 0.91
C LEU A 132 -3.13 -10.36 2.40
N ARG A 133 -3.16 -11.65 2.77
CA ARG A 133 -3.03 -12.10 4.15
C ARG A 133 -1.77 -11.55 4.83
N ASP A 134 -0.62 -11.64 4.18
CA ASP A 134 0.66 -11.29 4.79
C ASP A 134 0.77 -9.77 5.00
N GLU A 135 0.28 -8.97 4.05
CA GLU A 135 0.21 -7.51 4.16
C GLU A 135 -0.75 -7.08 5.28
N LEU A 136 -1.91 -7.72 5.39
CA LEU A 136 -2.87 -7.43 6.46
C LEU A 136 -2.33 -7.81 7.83
N ILE A 137 -1.62 -8.94 7.95
CA ILE A 137 -0.95 -9.34 9.19
C ILE A 137 0.17 -8.36 9.55
N ALA A 138 0.95 -7.90 8.57
CA ALA A 138 1.99 -6.89 8.79
C ALA A 138 1.40 -5.56 9.29
N LEU A 139 0.20 -5.19 8.83
CA LEU A 139 -0.47 -3.95 9.20
C LEU A 139 -1.22 -4.00 10.54
N LEU A 140 -1.84 -5.15 10.86
CA LEU A 140 -2.77 -5.32 11.98
C LEU A 140 -2.23 -6.18 13.13
N GLY A 141 -1.27 -7.05 12.84
CA GLY A 141 -0.93 -8.19 13.69
C GLY A 141 -1.82 -9.41 13.43
N ALA A 142 -1.30 -10.60 13.75
CA ALA A 142 -1.94 -11.87 13.46
C ALA A 142 -3.30 -12.05 14.15
N GLU A 143 -3.43 -11.62 15.42
CA GLU A 143 -4.66 -11.78 16.19
C GLU A 143 -5.82 -10.95 15.61
N ALA A 144 -5.56 -9.68 15.29
CA ALA A 144 -6.55 -8.80 14.68
C ALA A 144 -6.93 -9.25 13.26
N TYR A 145 -5.95 -9.76 12.50
CA TYR A 145 -6.22 -10.37 11.19
C TYR A 145 -7.19 -11.56 11.31
N GLU A 146 -7.03 -12.46 12.29
CA GLU A 146 -7.94 -13.60 12.42
C GLU A 146 -9.38 -13.17 12.73
N VAL A 147 -9.56 -12.10 13.50
CA VAL A 147 -10.89 -11.50 13.74
C VAL A 147 -11.48 -10.95 12.44
N LEU A 148 -10.69 -10.21 11.66
CA LEU A 148 -11.09 -9.69 10.34
C LEU A 148 -11.47 -10.84 9.40
N ALA A 149 -10.60 -11.84 9.27
CA ALA A 149 -10.80 -12.98 8.37
C ALA A 149 -12.04 -13.80 8.79
N ALA A 150 -12.30 -13.96 10.08
CA ALA A 150 -13.52 -14.61 10.56
C ALA A 150 -14.79 -13.83 10.19
N ALA A 151 -14.76 -12.49 10.28
CA ALA A 151 -15.86 -11.64 9.85
C ALA A 151 -16.10 -11.74 8.33
N CYS A 152 -15.03 -11.73 7.53
CA CYS A 152 -15.10 -11.90 6.07
C CYS A 152 -15.65 -13.28 5.66
N ARG A 153 -15.16 -14.37 6.26
CA ARG A 153 -15.69 -15.73 6.03
C ARG A 153 -17.18 -15.84 6.36
N ARG A 154 -17.64 -15.19 7.43
CA ARG A 154 -19.07 -15.13 7.76
C ARG A 154 -19.86 -14.33 6.72
N ARG A 155 -19.29 -13.24 6.19
CA ARG A 155 -19.90 -12.41 5.15
C ARG A 155 -20.07 -13.19 3.84
N GLU A 156 -19.09 -14.00 3.45
CA GLU A 156 -19.13 -14.84 2.24
C GLU A 156 -20.30 -15.82 2.23
N GLN A 157 -20.66 -16.37 3.40
CA GLN A 157 -21.80 -17.29 3.53
C GLN A 157 -23.14 -16.64 3.16
N LEU A 158 -23.22 -15.31 3.16
CA LEU A 158 -24.40 -14.53 2.76
C LEU A 158 -24.44 -14.27 1.24
N GLY A 159 -23.37 -14.62 0.50
CA GLY A 159 -23.17 -14.21 -0.89
C GLY A 159 -22.75 -12.75 -1.05
N ILE A 160 -22.58 -12.30 -2.30
CA ILE A 160 -22.31 -10.89 -2.62
C ILE A 160 -23.61 -10.10 -2.43
N VAL A 161 -23.80 -9.57 -1.23
CA VAL A 161 -24.96 -8.72 -0.90
C VAL A 161 -24.76 -7.28 -1.37
N ALA A 162 -23.51 -6.83 -1.52
CA ALA A 162 -23.16 -5.50 -2.02
C ALA A 162 -22.01 -5.63 -3.01
N VAL A 163 -22.23 -5.19 -4.25
CA VAL A 163 -21.20 -5.16 -5.29
C VAL A 163 -20.25 -4.00 -5.00
N HIS A 164 -18.99 -4.09 -5.43
CA HIS A 164 -18.06 -2.98 -5.21
C HIS A 164 -18.62 -1.71 -5.86
N PRO A 165 -18.60 -0.54 -5.19
CA PRO A 165 -19.16 0.70 -5.75
C PRO A 165 -18.54 1.12 -7.08
N ALA A 166 -17.29 0.70 -7.36
CA ALA A 166 -16.68 0.91 -8.67
C ALA A 166 -17.32 0.02 -9.74
N THR A 167 -17.50 -1.27 -9.45
CA THR A 167 -18.13 -2.24 -10.37
C THR A 167 -19.59 -1.89 -10.66
N GLU A 168 -20.34 -1.36 -9.69
CA GLU A 168 -21.72 -0.91 -9.92
C GLU A 168 -21.83 0.28 -10.89
N ARG A 169 -20.77 1.09 -11.04
CA ARG A 169 -20.74 2.28 -11.89
C ARG A 169 -20.19 2.03 -13.30
N ALA A 170 -19.67 0.82 -13.55
CA ALA A 170 -19.10 0.40 -14.82
C ALA A 170 -20.18 0.18 -15.89
#